data_AF-I4WNJ9-F1
#
_entry.id   AF-I4WNJ9-F1
#
_cell.length_a   1.000
_cell.length_b   1.000
_cell.length_c   1.000
_cell.angle_alpha   90.00
_cell.angle_beta   90.00
_cell.angle_gamma   90.00
#
_symmetry.space_group_name_H-M   'P 1'
#
loop_
_entity.id
_entity.type
_entity.pdbx_description
1 polymer ?
#
loop_
_entity_poly.entity_id
_entity_poly.type
_entity_poly.pdbx_seq_one_letter_code
_entity_poly.pdbx_strand_id
1 'polypeptide(L)'
;MNAEEVRVVAKDLGVPEATVREMESRLSGRDIGFEAPVDADDDAKPAPAAFLIDDGADPYDNVADADQVDNRMETLSNALQKLDDRSRDIIQRRWLSEDNKATLQDLADEYGVSAERIRQVEANAMKKMRGLFAA
;
A
#
# COMPACT_ATOMS: atom_id res chain seq x y z
N MET A 1 -6.80 32.25 27.10
CA MET A 1 -5.84 32.51 28.17
C MET A 1 -4.98 33.69 27.75
N ASN A 2 -4.56 34.51 28.71
CA ASN A 2 -3.56 35.54 28.44
C ASN A 2 -2.14 34.93 28.37
N ALA A 3 -1.15 35.70 27.93
CA ALA A 3 0.21 35.19 27.73
C ALA A 3 0.91 34.75 29.03
N GLU A 4 0.49 35.27 30.18
CA GLU A 4 1.09 34.97 31.48
C GLU A 4 0.54 33.65 32.05
N GLU A 5 -0.76 33.40 31.91
CA GLU A 5 -1.41 32.13 32.23
C GLU A 5 -0.81 30.96 31.42
N VAL A 6 -0.61 31.16 30.11
CA VAL A 6 0.01 30.15 29.23
C VAL A 6 1.40 29.78 29.72
N ARG A 7 2.21 30.76 30.15
CA ARG A 7 3.57 30.54 30.64
C ARG A 7 3.60 29.77 31.96
N VAL A 8 2.68 30.08 32.88
CA VAL A 8 2.57 29.40 34.17
C VAL A 8 2.19 27.93 33.96
N VAL A 9 1.16 27.67 33.13
CA VAL A 9 0.71 26.31 32.80
C VAL A 9 1.78 25.52 32.07
N ALA A 10 2.48 26.14 31.10
CA ALA A 10 3.58 25.52 30.37
C ALA A 10 4.71 25.07 31.31
N LYS A 11 5.07 25.93 32.27
CA LYS A 11 6.11 25.64 33.27
C LYS A 11 5.69 24.54 34.23
N ASP A 12 4.45 24.55 34.70
CA ASP A 12 3.93 23.56 35.66
C ASP A 12 3.83 22.16 35.04
N LEU A 13 3.42 22.10 33.77
CA LEU A 13 3.30 20.85 33.01
C LEU A 13 4.58 20.41 32.30
N GLY A 14 5.63 21.23 32.32
CA GLY A 14 6.92 20.93 31.67
C GLY A 14 6.86 20.84 30.14
N VAL A 15 5.93 21.57 29.50
CA VAL A 15 5.71 21.56 28.05
C VAL A 15 5.95 22.95 27.43
N PRO A 16 6.19 23.08 26.12
CA PRO A 16 6.29 24.38 25.45
C PRO A 16 4.98 25.19 25.54
N GLU A 17 5.08 26.53 25.64
CA GLU A 17 3.92 27.44 25.58
C GLU A 17 3.06 27.23 24.32
N ALA A 18 3.70 26.85 23.19
CA ALA A 18 3.01 26.53 21.95
C ALA A 18 2.05 25.34 22.10
N THR A 19 2.47 24.30 22.83
CA THR A 19 1.63 23.12 23.11
C THR A 19 0.43 23.48 23.98
N VAL A 20 0.60 24.36 24.96
CA VAL A 20 -0.51 24.85 25.80
C VAL A 20 -1.53 25.61 24.95
N ARG A 21 -1.09 26.48 24.03
CA ARG A 21 -1.99 27.20 23.12
C ARG A 21 -2.68 26.28 22.11
N GLU A 22 -1.98 25.26 21.61
CA GLU A 22 -2.56 24.26 20.71
C GLU A 22 -3.66 23.46 21.42
N MET A 23 -3.39 22.99 22.63
CA MET A 23 -4.37 22.25 23.43
C MET A 23 -5.54 23.13 23.85
N GLU A 24 -5.29 24.40 24.20
CA GLU A 24 -6.35 25.38 24.44
C GLU A 24 -7.21 25.57 23.18
N SER A 25 -6.61 25.73 22.00
CA SER A 25 -7.34 25.85 20.74
C SER A 25 -8.24 24.63 20.47
N ARG A 26 -7.73 23.41 20.74
CA ARG A 26 -8.51 22.17 20.59
C ARG A 26 -9.63 22.03 21.61
N LEU A 27 -9.38 22.38 22.87
CA LEU A 27 -10.35 22.23 23.97
C LEU A 27 -11.39 23.35 24.03
N SER A 28 -11.06 24.54 23.50
CA SER A 28 -11.97 25.70 23.45
C SER A 28 -12.89 25.68 22.22
N GLY A 29 -12.53 24.91 21.19
CA GLY A 29 -13.39 24.67 20.04
C GLY A 29 -14.62 23.86 20.43
N ARG A 30 -15.81 24.33 20.02
CA ARG A 30 -17.03 23.52 20.05
C ARG A 30 -16.98 22.54 18.88
N ASP A 31 -17.41 21.29 19.11
CA ASP A 31 -17.53 20.29 18.06
C ASP A 31 -18.40 20.84 16.91
N ILE A 32 -17.92 20.66 15.68
CA ILE A 32 -18.66 20.99 14.47
C ILE A 32 -19.40 19.74 14.00
N GLY A 33 -20.67 19.92 13.61
CA GLY A 33 -21.41 18.85 12.93
C GLY A 33 -20.75 18.53 11.60
N PHE A 34 -20.76 17.25 11.21
CA PHE A 34 -20.25 16.81 9.91
C PHE A 34 -21.09 17.38 8.76
N GLU A 35 -22.40 17.44 8.95
CA GLU A 35 -23.37 18.05 8.04
C GLU A 35 -23.77 19.45 8.52
N ALA A 36 -24.16 20.30 7.58
CA ALA A 36 -24.76 21.59 7.89
C ALA A 36 -26.16 21.38 8.48
N PRO A 37 -26.59 22.20 9.46
CA PRO A 37 -27.98 22.24 9.90
C PRO A 37 -28.94 22.47 8.74
N VAL A 38 -30.14 21.89 8.82
CA VAL A 38 -31.19 22.01 7.78
C VAL A 38 -31.68 23.44 7.57
N ASP A 39 -31.46 24.32 8.54
CA ASP A 39 -31.80 25.74 8.56
C ASP A 39 -30.60 26.67 8.33
N ALA A 40 -29.46 26.12 7.88
CA ALA A 40 -28.28 26.93 7.56
C ALA A 40 -28.54 27.83 6.35
N ASP A 41 -28.19 29.11 6.49
CA ASP A 41 -28.22 30.10 5.40
C ASP A 41 -27.20 29.74 4.30
N ASP A 42 -27.45 30.18 3.06
CA ASP A 42 -26.53 29.95 1.93
C ASP A 42 -25.14 30.60 2.12
N ASP A 43 -25.05 31.62 2.99
CA ASP A 43 -23.80 32.29 3.38
C ASP A 43 -23.07 31.59 4.55
N ALA A 44 -23.60 30.47 5.05
CA ALA A 44 -22.96 29.71 6.13
C ALA A 44 -21.63 29.10 5.67
N LYS A 45 -20.70 28.93 6.62
CA LYS A 45 -19.44 28.23 6.33
C LYS A 45 -19.73 26.79 5.88
N PRO A 46 -19.07 26.29 4.82
CA PRO A 46 -19.24 24.91 4.39
C PRO A 46 -18.98 23.93 5.53
N ALA A 47 -19.89 22.97 5.70
CA ALA A 47 -19.70 21.88 6.66
C ALA A 47 -18.63 20.91 6.16
N PRO A 48 -17.98 20.13 7.05
CA PRO A 48 -16.96 19.14 6.70
C PRO A 48 -17.33 18.22 5.53
N ALA A 49 -18.58 17.78 5.44
CA ALA A 49 -19.07 16.95 4.34
C ALA A 49 -18.87 17.56 2.93
N ALA A 50 -18.75 18.88 2.81
CA ALA A 50 -18.60 19.56 1.53
C ALA A 50 -17.15 19.62 1.01
N PHE A 51 -16.16 19.39 1.88
CA PHE A 51 -14.74 19.52 1.52
C PHE A 51 -13.88 18.32 1.92
N LEU A 52 -14.37 17.44 2.79
CA LEU A 52 -13.72 16.18 3.07
C LEU A 52 -13.89 15.23 1.88
N ILE A 53 -12.76 14.76 1.36
CA ILE A 53 -12.69 13.83 0.23
C ILE A 53 -12.31 12.46 0.79
N ASP A 54 -12.94 11.42 0.25
CA ASP A 54 -12.46 10.05 0.38
C ASP A 54 -11.58 9.75 -0.84
N ASP A 55 -10.26 9.68 -0.60
CA ASP A 55 -9.27 9.43 -1.65
C ASP A 55 -9.45 8.06 -2.32
N GLY A 56 -10.20 7.13 -1.71
CA GLY A 56 -10.49 5.80 -2.26
C GLY A 56 -11.86 5.68 -2.94
N ALA A 57 -12.65 6.76 -2.98
CA ALA A 57 -14.02 6.69 -3.48
C ALA A 57 -14.16 6.81 -5.00
N ASP A 58 -13.07 7.06 -5.75
CA ASP A 58 -13.15 7.18 -7.21
C ASP A 58 -13.52 5.81 -7.84
N PRO A 59 -14.70 5.67 -8.46
CA PRO A 59 -15.12 4.41 -9.08
C PRO A 59 -14.22 4.02 -10.25
N TYR A 60 -13.61 4.99 -10.94
CA TYR A 60 -12.71 4.72 -12.05
C TYR A 60 -11.44 4.02 -11.57
N ASP A 61 -10.83 4.55 -10.51
CA ASP A 61 -9.61 3.97 -9.94
C ASP A 61 -9.88 2.58 -9.35
N ASN A 62 -11.01 2.41 -8.66
CA ASN A 62 -11.41 1.11 -8.09
C ASN A 62 -11.59 0.02 -9.17
N VAL A 63 -12.26 0.35 -10.29
CA VAL A 63 -12.44 -0.61 -11.39
C VAL A 63 -11.12 -0.85 -12.11
N ALA A 64 -10.33 0.20 -12.37
CA ALA A 64 -9.04 0.07 -13.02
C ALA A 64 -8.07 -0.80 -12.22
N ASP A 65 -8.04 -0.66 -10.89
CA ASP A 65 -7.21 -1.47 -10.01
C ASP A 65 -7.64 -2.95 -10.00
N ALA A 66 -8.95 -3.21 -9.94
CA ALA A 66 -9.48 -4.57 -10.03
C ALA A 66 -9.12 -5.25 -11.36
N ASP A 67 -9.40 -4.58 -12.48
CA ASP A 67 -9.06 -5.06 -13.83
C ASP A 67 -7.55 -5.28 -13.98
N GLN A 68 -6.74 -4.39 -13.41
CA GLN A 68 -5.29 -4.50 -13.45
C GLN A 68 -4.78 -5.72 -12.66
N VAL A 69 -5.37 -6.03 -11.50
CA VAL A 69 -5.02 -7.23 -10.73
C VAL A 69 -5.35 -8.49 -11.52
N ASP A 70 -6.55 -8.58 -12.09
CA ASP A 70 -6.99 -9.73 -12.87
C ASP A 70 -6.11 -9.93 -14.11
N ASN A 71 -5.85 -8.85 -14.86
CA ASN A 71 -4.99 -8.90 -16.03
C ASN A 71 -3.55 -9.33 -15.68
N ARG A 72 -2.99 -8.85 -14.55
CA ARG A 72 -1.66 -9.26 -14.08
C ARG A 72 -1.63 -10.75 -13.73
N MET A 73 -2.67 -11.26 -13.05
CA MET A 73 -2.79 -12.69 -12.72
C MET A 73 -2.90 -13.56 -13.97
N GLU A 74 -3.75 -13.17 -14.92
CA GLU A 74 -3.91 -13.89 -16.18
C GLU A 74 -2.60 -13.91 -16.97
N THR A 75 -1.96 -12.75 -17.11
CA THR A 75 -0.68 -12.62 -17.81
C THR A 75 0.41 -13.48 -17.16
N LEU A 76 0.50 -13.49 -15.82
CA LEU A 76 1.43 -14.35 -15.09
C LEU A 76 1.16 -15.85 -15.34
N SER A 77 -0.10 -16.26 -15.26
CA SER A 77 -0.52 -17.64 -15.51
C SER A 77 -0.14 -18.08 -16.94
N ASN A 78 -0.47 -17.25 -17.93
CA ASN A 78 -0.11 -17.49 -19.33
C ASN A 78 1.41 -17.55 -19.54
N ALA A 79 2.18 -16.71 -18.85
CA ALA A 79 3.64 -16.74 -18.93
C ALA A 79 4.24 -18.02 -18.35
N LEU A 80 3.73 -18.48 -17.21
CA LEU A 80 4.14 -19.74 -16.59
C LEU A 80 3.81 -20.95 -17.48
N GLN A 81 2.65 -20.93 -18.15
CA GLN A 81 2.24 -22.01 -19.07
C GLN A 81 3.17 -22.16 -20.28
N LYS A 82 3.79 -21.07 -20.75
CA LYS A 82 4.75 -21.09 -21.87
C LYS A 82 6.15 -21.55 -21.45
N LEU A 83 6.43 -21.72 -20.16
CA LEU A 83 7.67 -22.35 -19.69
C LEU A 83 7.57 -23.87 -19.81
N ASP A 84 8.72 -24.51 -20.03
CA ASP A 84 8.83 -25.96 -19.87
C ASP A 84 8.64 -26.36 -18.40
N ASP A 85 8.25 -27.61 -18.16
CA ASP A 85 7.84 -28.10 -16.84
C ASP A 85 8.91 -27.86 -15.77
N ARG A 86 10.19 -28.08 -16.13
CA ARG A 86 11.31 -27.89 -15.21
C ARG A 86 11.53 -26.42 -14.88
N SER A 87 11.52 -25.54 -15.87
CA SER A 87 11.62 -24.08 -15.66
C SER A 87 10.45 -23.56 -14.82
N ARG A 88 9.23 -24.05 -15.06
CA ARG A 88 8.04 -23.66 -14.30
C ARG A 88 8.15 -24.06 -12.83
N ASP A 89 8.55 -25.31 -12.55
CA ASP A 89 8.73 -25.80 -11.19
C ASP A 89 9.76 -24.98 -10.42
N ILE A 90 10.91 -24.70 -11.04
CA ILE A 90 11.97 -23.87 -10.44
C ILE A 90 11.44 -22.46 -10.10
N ILE A 91 10.71 -21.81 -11.00
CA ILE A 91 10.17 -20.46 -10.75
C ILE A 91 9.10 -20.50 -9.64
N GLN A 92 8.19 -21.47 -9.67
CA GLN A 92 7.14 -21.61 -8.66
C GLN A 92 7.73 -21.79 -7.26
N ARG A 93 8.67 -22.72 -7.11
CA ARG A 93 9.28 -23.04 -5.81
C ARG A 93 10.19 -21.95 -5.27
N ARG A 94 10.83 -21.16 -6.14
CA ARG A 94 11.73 -20.08 -5.71
C ARG A 94 11.03 -18.76 -5.45
N TRP A 95 9.98 -18.44 -6.20
CA TRP A 95 9.38 -17.10 -6.18
C TRP A 95 7.94 -17.08 -5.70
N LEU A 96 7.14 -18.11 -6.01
CA LEU A 96 5.70 -18.13 -5.78
C LEU A 96 5.28 -18.96 -4.56
N SER A 97 6.20 -19.68 -3.93
CA SER A 97 5.92 -20.37 -2.66
C SER A 97 5.86 -19.37 -1.50
N GLU A 98 4.81 -19.46 -0.67
CA GLU A 98 4.58 -18.57 0.47
C GLU A 98 5.49 -18.92 1.67
N ASP A 99 5.56 -20.19 2.05
CA ASP A 99 6.20 -20.59 3.31
C ASP A 99 7.61 -21.18 3.16
N ASN A 100 7.94 -21.82 2.03
CA ASN A 100 9.20 -22.55 1.88
C ASN A 100 9.82 -22.40 0.50
N LYS A 101 10.47 -21.25 0.29
CA LYS A 101 11.19 -20.96 -0.96
C LYS A 101 12.43 -21.84 -1.06
N ALA A 102 12.46 -22.70 -2.07
CA ALA A 102 13.61 -23.57 -2.32
C ALA A 102 14.87 -22.75 -2.65
N THR A 103 16.02 -23.15 -2.13
CA THR A 103 17.30 -22.55 -2.52
C THR A 103 17.78 -23.13 -3.85
N LEU A 104 18.78 -22.48 -4.46
CA LEU A 104 19.45 -23.03 -5.65
C LEU A 104 20.09 -24.40 -5.36
N GLN A 105 20.58 -24.61 -4.13
CA GLN A 105 21.23 -25.86 -3.75
C GLN A 105 20.21 -26.99 -3.58
N ASP A 106 19.06 -26.72 -2.93
CA ASP A 106 18.02 -27.74 -2.75
C ASP A 106 17.51 -28.27 -4.10
N LEU A 107 17.28 -27.35 -5.05
CA LEU A 107 16.88 -27.72 -6.41
C LEU A 107 18.00 -28.40 -7.19
N ALA A 108 19.25 -28.01 -6.96
CA ALA A 108 20.40 -28.64 -7.60
C ALA A 108 20.54 -30.10 -7.17
N ASP A 109 20.41 -30.36 -5.87
CA ASP A 109 20.47 -31.69 -5.27
C ASP A 109 19.32 -32.57 -5.76
N GLU A 110 18.10 -32.03 -5.82
CA GLU A 110 16.91 -32.74 -6.30
C GLU A 110 16.99 -33.11 -7.79
N TYR A 111 17.44 -32.16 -8.62
CA TYR A 111 17.56 -32.37 -10.07
C TYR A 111 18.88 -33.05 -10.48
N GLY A 112 19.78 -33.33 -9.55
CA GLY A 112 21.09 -33.93 -9.81
C GLY A 112 21.99 -33.07 -10.72
N VAL A 113 21.91 -31.74 -10.60
CA VAL A 113 22.71 -30.79 -11.38
C VAL A 113 23.44 -29.81 -10.47
N SER A 114 24.29 -28.95 -11.02
CA SER A 114 24.91 -27.88 -10.22
C SER A 114 23.94 -26.73 -9.93
N ALA A 115 24.15 -26.03 -8.81
CA ALA A 115 23.42 -24.80 -8.47
C ALA A 115 23.51 -23.73 -9.57
N GLU A 116 24.68 -23.61 -10.22
CA GLU A 116 24.85 -22.69 -11.35
C GLU A 116 23.98 -23.11 -12.55
N ARG A 117 23.76 -24.41 -12.78
CA ARG A 117 22.85 -24.87 -13.83
C ARG A 117 21.40 -24.47 -13.53
N ILE A 118 20.94 -24.60 -12.28
CA ILE A 118 19.61 -24.13 -11.86
C ILE A 118 19.48 -22.62 -12.06
N ARG A 119 20.51 -21.84 -11.68
CA ARG A 119 20.55 -20.40 -11.89
C ARG A 119 20.42 -20.00 -13.37
N GLN A 120 21.09 -20.73 -14.26
CA GLN A 120 20.96 -20.49 -15.71
C GLN A 120 19.55 -20.78 -16.22
N VAL A 121 18.93 -21.87 -15.78
CA VAL A 121 17.56 -22.22 -16.15
C VAL A 121 16.59 -21.15 -15.66
N GLU A 122 16.71 -20.72 -14.40
CA GLU A 122 15.92 -19.62 -13.85
C GLU A 122 16.08 -18.33 -14.66
N ALA A 123 17.32 -17.91 -14.93
CA ALA A 123 17.57 -16.68 -15.68
C ALA A 123 16.94 -16.70 -17.08
N ASN A 124 17.02 -17.84 -17.76
CA ASN A 124 16.38 -18.04 -19.07
C ASN A 124 14.85 -18.03 -18.97
N ALA A 125 14.28 -18.69 -17.96
CA ALA A 125 12.84 -18.69 -17.70
C ALA A 125 12.33 -17.27 -17.43
N MET A 126 13.00 -16.52 -16.56
CA MET A 126 12.67 -15.12 -16.26
C MET A 126 12.76 -14.23 -17.50
N LYS A 127 13.78 -14.43 -18.34
CA LYS A 127 13.91 -13.70 -19.62
C LYS A 127 12.73 -14.02 -20.56
N LYS A 128 12.32 -15.28 -20.64
CA LYS A 128 11.17 -15.71 -21.45
C LYS A 128 9.86 -15.10 -20.94
N MET A 129 9.64 -15.12 -19.62
CA MET A 129 8.46 -14.50 -19.00
C MET A 129 8.42 -12.99 -19.24
N ARG A 130 9.54 -12.28 -19.10
CA ARG A 130 9.60 -10.83 -19.41
C ARG A 130 9.20 -10.51 -20.85
N GLY A 131 9.60 -11.33 -21.82
CA GLY A 131 9.19 -11.16 -23.21
C GLY A 131 7.68 -11.33 -23.43
N LEU A 132 6.99 -12.05 -22.55
CA LEU A 132 5.54 -12.27 -22.60
C LEU A 132 4.75 -11.19 -21.88
N PHE A 133 5.39 -10.45 -20.98
CA PHE A 133 4.78 -9.30 -20.27
C PHE A 133 4.86 -8.00 -21.07
N ALA A 134 5.77 -7.93 -22.03
CA ALA A 134 5.98 -6.75 -22.89
C ALA A 134 5.31 -6.87 -24.27
N ALA A 135 4.59 -7.97 -24.52
CA ALA A 135 3.90 -8.27 -25.76
C ALA A 135 2.38 -8.22 -25.55
#